data_AF-A0A3N0YX65-F1
#
_entry.id   AF-A0A3N0YX65-F1
#
_cell.length_a   1.000
_cell.length_b   1.000
_cell.length_c   1.000
_cell.angle_alpha   90.00
_cell.angle_beta   90.00
_cell.angle_gamma   90.00
#
_symmetry.space_group_name_H-M   'P 1'
#
loop_
_entity.id
_entity.type
_entity.pdbx_description
1 polymer ?
#
loop_
_entity_poly.entity_id
_entity_poly.type
_entity_poly.pdbx_seq_one_letter_code
_entity_poly.pdbx_strand_id
1 'polypeptide(L)'
;MKQDLQHLYRRFPQMTIVLSDITQRRRWRSGLPGKIDKSRKWVNSVMATFVLGMQGGIVHHPQIVFNKPQLFLRDEVHLTPRGNDIF
;
A
#
# COMPACT_ATOMS: atom_id res chain seq x y z
N MET A 1 3.62 11.38 6.31
CA MET A 1 4.00 10.71 5.05
C MET A 1 4.39 11.68 3.93
N LYS A 2 3.49 12.53 3.39
CA LYS A 2 3.87 13.45 2.28
C LYS A 2 5.05 14.37 2.63
N GLN A 3 5.00 15.00 3.80
CA GLN A 3 6.07 15.88 4.28
C GLN A 3 7.40 15.13 4.43
N ASP A 4 7.36 13.91 4.97
CA ASP A 4 8.55 13.06 5.14
C ASP A 4 9.17 12.69 3.80
N LEU A 5 8.35 12.25 2.84
CA LEU A 5 8.81 11.93 1.48
C LEU A 5 9.36 13.15 0.76
N GLN A 6 8.74 14.32 0.94
CA GLN A 6 9.23 15.57 0.37
C GLN A 6 10.56 16.00 0.99
N HIS A 7 10.72 15.79 2.29
CA HIS A 7 11.97 16.05 2.99
C HIS A 7 13.08 15.13 2.47
N LEU A 8 12.80 13.84 2.32
CA LEU A 8 13.74 12.86 1.75
C LEU A 8 14.12 13.22 0.31
N TYR A 9 13.15 13.53 -0.55
CA TYR A 9 13.39 13.93 -1.94
C TYR A 9 14.31 15.16 -2.04
N ARG A 10 14.09 16.17 -1.18
CA ARG A 10 14.94 17.37 -1.12
C ARG A 10 16.34 17.07 -0.59
N ARG A 11 16.45 16.17 0.39
CA ARG A 11 17.73 15.86 1.03
C ARG A 11 18.62 14.96 0.18
N PHE A 12 18.01 14.08 -0.61
CA PHE A 12 18.69 13.09 -1.44
C PHE A 12 18.13 13.12 -2.88
N PRO A 13 18.48 14.14 -3.68
CA PRO A 13 17.86 14.36 -5.00
C PRO A 13 18.16 13.27 -6.03
N GLN A 14 19.18 12.43 -5.80
CA GLN A 14 19.50 11.28 -6.65
C GLN A 14 18.76 10.00 -6.23
N MET A 15 18.05 10.01 -5.09
CA MET A 15 17.30 8.85 -4.61
C MET A 15 15.93 8.77 -5.29
N THR A 16 15.63 7.62 -5.89
CA THR A 16 14.27 7.34 -6.37
C THR A 16 13.41 6.83 -5.22
N ILE A 17 12.27 7.49 -4.98
CA ILE A 17 11.28 7.04 -4.01
C ILE A 17 10.28 6.13 -4.72
N VAL A 18 10.18 4.88 -4.27
CA VAL A 18 9.17 3.92 -4.72
C VAL A 18 8.24 3.60 -3.56
N LEU A 19 6.93 3.70 -3.79
CA LEU A 19 5.92 3.42 -2.77
C LEU A 19 5.05 2.22 -3.17
N SER A 20 5.02 1.21 -2.30
CA SER A 20 4.07 0.10 -2.40
C SER A 20 2.67 0.53 -2.00
N ASP A 21 1.68 0.14 -2.80
CA ASP A 21 0.27 0.36 -2.49
C ASP A 21 -0.14 -0.32 -1.17
N ILE A 22 -1.02 0.32 -0.40
CA ILE A 22 -1.65 -0.34 0.73
C ILE A 22 -2.50 -1.50 0.21
N THR A 23 -2.17 -2.72 0.65
CA THR A 23 -2.82 -3.97 0.25
C THR A 23 -4.22 -4.11 0.85
N GLN A 24 -5.06 -4.92 0.21
CA GLN A 24 -6.33 -5.34 0.81
C GLN A 24 -6.09 -6.23 2.03
N ARG A 25 -7.06 -6.26 2.94
CA ARG A 25 -7.09 -7.17 4.10
C ARG A 25 -8.40 -7.95 4.09
N ARG A 26 -8.37 -9.16 4.66
CA ARG A 26 -9.58 -9.98 4.84
C ARG A 26 -10.43 -9.44 5.98
N ARG A 27 -9.79 -8.96 7.05
CA ARG A 27 -10.44 -8.32 8.18
C ARG A 27 -9.85 -6.94 8.44
N TRP A 28 -10.71 -5.99 8.73
CA TRP A 28 -10.33 -4.69 9.25
C TRP A 28 -10.75 -4.62 10.72
N ARG A 29 -9.82 -4.29 11.62
CA ARG A 29 -10.07 -4.32 13.08
C ARG A 29 -11.05 -3.24 13.55
N SER A 30 -11.18 -2.15 12.79
CA SER A 30 -11.96 -0.98 13.16
C SER A 30 -12.70 -0.41 11.95
N GLY A 31 -14.03 -0.43 11.96
CA GLY A 31 -14.89 0.18 10.93
C GLY A 31 -15.48 -0.81 9.93
N LEU A 32 -16.34 -0.30 9.04
CA LEU A 32 -17.02 -1.11 8.03
C LEU A 32 -16.06 -1.47 6.88
N PRO A 33 -15.90 -2.75 6.51
CA PRO A 33 -14.93 -3.18 5.49
C PRO A 33 -15.00 -2.39 4.17
N GLY A 34 -16.21 -2.15 3.65
CA GLY A 34 -16.39 -1.39 2.42
C GLY A 34 -15.97 0.08 2.53
N LYS A 35 -16.19 0.73 3.69
CA LYS A 35 -15.74 2.11 3.92
C LYS A 35 -14.21 2.17 3.99
N ILE A 36 -13.58 1.20 4.65
CA ILE A 36 -12.13 1.17 4.80
C ILE A 36 -11.43 0.85 3.48
N ASP A 37 -11.95 -0.09 2.68
CA ASP A 37 -11.40 -0.35 1.35
C ASP A 37 -11.54 0.88 0.44
N LYS A 38 -12.65 1.63 0.53
CA LYS A 38 -12.80 2.91 -0.17
C LYS A 38 -11.74 3.92 0.28
N SER A 39 -11.52 4.07 1.58
CA SER A 39 -10.46 4.94 2.12
C SER A 39 -9.07 4.49 1.69
N ARG A 40 -8.78 3.18 1.68
CA ARG A 40 -7.52 2.59 1.21
C ARG A 40 -7.26 2.97 -0.25
N LYS A 41 -8.23 2.76 -1.14
CA LYS A 41 -8.13 3.14 -2.56
C LYS A 41 -7.87 4.63 -2.73
N TRP A 42 -8.55 5.47 -1.94
CA TRP A 42 -8.35 6.91 -1.96
C TRP A 42 -6.94 7.30 -1.49
N VAL A 43 -6.43 6.73 -0.41
CA VAL A 43 -5.06 6.97 0.07
C VAL A 43 -4.03 6.55 -0.98
N ASN A 44 -4.16 5.35 -1.56
CA ASN A 44 -3.27 4.90 -2.64
C ASN A 44 -3.29 5.87 -3.82
N SER A 45 -4.48 6.28 -4.27
CA SER A 45 -4.63 7.24 -5.37
C SER A 45 -3.95 8.59 -5.07
N VAL A 46 -4.20 9.18 -3.91
CA VAL A 46 -3.60 10.46 -3.49
C VAL A 46 -2.07 10.37 -3.37
N MET A 47 -1.56 9.25 -2.86
CA MET A 47 -0.12 9.05 -2.71
C MET A 47 0.56 8.73 -4.03
N ALA A 48 -0.10 7.99 -4.94
CA ALA A 48 0.38 7.75 -6.28
C ALA A 48 0.58 9.07 -7.04
N THR A 49 -0.43 9.94 -7.07
CA THR A 49 -0.30 11.27 -7.67
C THR A 49 0.87 12.06 -7.07
N PHE A 50 1.04 12.01 -5.75
CA PHE A 50 2.09 12.73 -5.07
C PHE A 50 3.50 12.21 -5.40
N VAL A 51 3.71 10.89 -5.34
CA VAL A 51 5.02 10.26 -5.59
C VAL A 51 5.40 10.34 -7.06
N LEU A 52 4.46 10.14 -7.99
CA LEU A 52 4.69 10.31 -9.42
C LEU A 52 5.07 11.76 -9.77
N GLY A 53 4.47 12.74 -9.08
CA GLY A 53 4.85 14.16 -9.21
C GLY A 53 6.29 14.47 -8.76
N MET A 54 6.90 13.61 -7.95
CA MET A 54 8.31 13.68 -7.55
C MET A 54 9.21 12.77 -8.39
N GLN A 55 8.75 12.33 -9.57
CA GLN A 55 9.48 11.39 -10.45
C GLN A 55 9.80 10.05 -9.74
N GLY A 56 9.01 9.68 -8.74
CA GLY A 56 9.07 8.38 -8.06
C GLY A 56 8.28 7.29 -8.78
N GLY A 57 8.22 6.12 -8.16
CA GLY A 57 7.50 4.94 -8.67
C GLY A 57 6.42 4.43 -7.73
N ILE A 58 5.47 3.67 -8.27
CA ILE A 58 4.45 2.96 -7.49
C ILE A 58 4.52 1.47 -7.80
N VAL A 59 4.47 0.66 -6.75
CA VAL A 59 4.35 -0.80 -6.87
C VAL A 59 2.92 -1.19 -6.52
N HIS A 60 2.23 -1.78 -7.49
CA HIS A 60 0.87 -2.27 -7.32
C HIS A 60 0.89 -3.77 -6.97
N HIS A 61 -0.06 -4.19 -6.13
CA HIS A 61 -0.19 -5.60 -5.71
C HIS A 61 -1.55 -6.18 -6.14
N PRO A 62 -1.86 -6.29 -7.44
CA PRO A 62 -3.18 -6.72 -7.93
C PRO A 62 -3.54 -8.15 -7.56
N GLN A 63 -2.55 -8.97 -7.20
CA GLN A 63 -2.74 -10.37 -6.84
C GLN A 63 -3.12 -10.56 -5.37
N ILE A 64 -2.88 -9.57 -4.51
CA ILE A 64 -3.18 -9.60 -3.07
C ILE A 64 -4.61 -9.07 -2.87
N VAL A 65 -5.56 -10.00 -2.88
CA VAL A 65 -7.00 -9.72 -2.79
C VAL A 65 -7.65 -10.45 -1.62
N PHE A 66 -8.64 -9.83 -0.98
CA PHE A 66 -9.27 -10.35 0.24
C PHE A 66 -9.92 -11.74 0.07
N ASN A 67 -10.29 -12.12 -1.14
CA ASN A 67 -10.92 -13.41 -1.43
C ASN A 67 -9.90 -14.55 -1.66
N LYS A 68 -8.60 -14.32 -1.45
CA LYS A 68 -7.55 -15.35 -1.46
C LYS A 68 -7.04 -15.64 -0.04
N PRO A 69 -7.77 -16.43 0.78
CA PRO A 69 -7.42 -16.68 2.17
C PRO A 69 -6.02 -17.26 2.37
N GLN A 70 -5.50 -18.02 1.41
CA GLN A 70 -4.17 -18.61 1.46
C GLN A 70 -3.01 -17.59 1.50
N LEU A 71 -3.27 -16.33 1.14
CA LEU A 71 -2.28 -15.25 1.19
C LEU A 71 -2.20 -14.58 2.57
N PHE A 72 -3.12 -14.88 3.49
CA PHE A 72 -3.23 -14.21 4.78
C PHE A 72 -3.04 -15.18 5.94
N LEU A 73 -2.45 -14.70 7.03
CA LEU A 73 -2.38 -15.40 8.29
C LEU A 73 -3.79 -15.59 8.88
N ARG A 74 -3.88 -16.42 9.94
CA ARG A 74 -5.13 -16.69 10.65
C ARG A 74 -5.80 -15.44 11.21
N ASP A 75 -5.04 -14.35 11.40
CA ASP A 75 -5.58 -13.08 11.89
C ASP A 75 -6.26 -12.23 10.80
N GLU A 76 -6.23 -12.71 9.54
CA GLU A 76 -6.92 -12.12 8.40
C GLU A 76 -6.43 -10.71 8.03
N VAL A 77 -5.29 -10.29 8.59
CA VAL A 77 -4.69 -8.96 8.43
C VAL A 77 -3.32 -9.07 7.77
N HIS A 78 -2.45 -9.93 8.29
CA HIS A 78 -1.07 -10.04 7.83
C HIS A 78 -0.91 -11.11 6.75
N LEU A 79 0.13 -10.98 5.94
CA LEU A 79 0.42 -11.93 4.86
C LEU A 79 1.12 -13.19 5.36
N THR A 80 0.85 -14.33 4.74
CA THR A 80 1.66 -15.56 4.88
C THR A 80 3.01 -15.39 4.20
N PRO A 81 3.99 -16.31 4.40
CA PRO A 81 5.21 -16.32 3.59
C PRO A 81 4.93 -16.25 2.08
N ARG A 82 4.01 -17.09 1.59
CA ARG A 82 3.53 -17.05 0.19
C ARG A 82 2.89 -15.71 -0.20
N GLY A 83 2.18 -15.06 0.72
CA GLY A 83 1.64 -13.72 0.49
C GLY A 83 2.73 -12.67 0.34
N ASN A 84 3.81 -12.78 1.15
CA ASN A 84 4.97 -11.91 1.06
C ASN A 84 5.82 -12.17 -0.19
N ASP A 85 5.87 -13.40 -0.71
CA ASP A 85 6.57 -13.69 -1.98
C ASP A 85 5.97 -12.94 -3.19
N ILE A 86 4.72 -12.52 -3.08
CA ILE A 86 3.97 -11.78 -4.12
C ILE A 86 3.91 -10.27 -3.81
N PHE A 87 4.24 -9.89 -2.57
CA PHE A 87 4.28 -8.49 -2.13
C PHE A 87 5.60 -7.86 -2.55
#